data_AF-A0P3J4-F1
#
_entry.id   AF-A0P3J4-F1
#
_cell.length_a   1.000
_cell.length_b   1.000
_cell.length_c   1.000
_cell.angle_alpha   90.00
_cell.angle_beta   90.00
_cell.angle_gamma   90.00
#
_symmetry.space_group_name_H-M   'P 1'
#
loop_
_entity.id
_entity.type
_entity.pdbx_description
1 polymer ?
#
loop_
_entity_poly.entity_id
_entity_poly.type
_entity_poly.pdbx_seq_one_letter_code
_entity_poly.pdbx_strand_id
1 'polypeptide(L)'
;HEILENLGRKDLNALERCEALSELKRVYEVLHPETKNGGRRGNQHTGGQKRQNEVFSFCQNAAETTGLTPRSIQIAVAIFKGLSPQTRERLKGTPFAEKQSDLKALADLDAEVQCKVLDLILGELPKAKSISDALLLLDGRDPETATDRVLRSACDNLSKLPRASRMVVFKLHRKEIVELVKREGWLDG
;
A
#
# COMPACT_ATOMS: atom_id res chain seq x y z
N HIS A 1 -7.54 29.04 5.09
CA HIS A 1 -6.35 28.94 5.96
C HIS A 1 -6.41 27.73 6.90
N GLU A 2 -7.59 27.28 7.35
CA GLU A 2 -7.76 26.16 8.29
C GLU A 2 -7.25 24.78 7.79
N ILE A 3 -7.45 24.43 6.51
CA ILE A 3 -7.00 23.15 5.92
C ILE A 3 -5.47 23.00 5.90
N LEU A 4 -4.73 24.09 5.66
CA LEU A 4 -3.26 24.07 5.55
C LEU A 4 -2.59 23.87 6.92
N GLU A 5 -3.18 24.41 7.97
CA GLU A 5 -2.69 24.24 9.34
C GLU A 5 -2.96 22.82 9.87
N ASN A 6 -4.04 22.19 9.39
CA ASN A 6 -4.44 20.82 9.75
C ASN A 6 -3.71 19.73 8.91
N LEU A 7 -2.94 20.09 7.90
CA LEU A 7 -2.21 19.14 7.05
C LEU A 7 -1.06 18.43 7.78
N GLY A 8 -0.43 19.13 8.72
CA GLY A 8 0.61 18.59 9.62
C GLY A 8 0.08 18.06 10.95
N ARG A 9 -1.12 18.49 11.36
CA ARG A 9 -1.82 17.98 12.55
C ARG A 9 -2.64 16.76 12.13
N LYS A 10 -2.82 15.76 13.01
CA LYS A 10 -3.28 14.41 12.65
C LYS A 10 -4.77 14.29 12.24
N ASP A 11 -5.41 15.39 11.84
CA ASP A 11 -6.87 15.43 11.66
C ASP A 11 -7.32 14.94 10.28
N LEU A 12 -6.40 14.83 9.31
CA LEU A 12 -6.69 14.25 7.98
C LEU A 12 -6.24 12.79 7.90
N ASN A 13 -7.12 11.94 7.34
CA ASN A 13 -6.74 10.60 6.91
C ASN A 13 -5.78 10.64 5.71
N ALA A 14 -5.24 9.49 5.31
CA ALA A 14 -4.23 9.45 4.27
C ALA A 14 -4.77 9.93 2.91
N LEU A 15 -6.03 9.61 2.56
CA LEU A 15 -6.65 10.02 1.29
C LEU A 15 -6.90 11.53 1.26
N GLU A 16 -7.47 12.09 2.32
CA GLU A 16 -7.73 13.52 2.48
C GLU A 16 -6.44 14.32 2.44
N ARG A 17 -5.36 13.82 3.06
CA ARG A 17 -4.03 14.45 2.96
C ARG A 17 -3.51 14.45 1.52
N CYS A 18 -3.68 13.35 0.80
CA CYS A 18 -3.30 13.25 -0.61
C CYS A 18 -4.09 14.23 -1.49
N GLU A 19 -5.39 14.38 -1.22
CA GLU A 19 -6.27 15.33 -1.89
C GLU A 19 -5.86 16.78 -1.60
N ALA A 20 -5.71 17.14 -0.33
CA ALA A 20 -5.36 18.50 0.10
C ALA A 20 -4.01 18.95 -0.48
N LEU A 21 -2.99 18.09 -0.47
CA LEU A 21 -1.69 18.40 -1.08
C LEU A 21 -1.74 18.52 -2.60
N SER A 22 -2.59 17.73 -3.25
CA SER A 22 -2.77 17.81 -4.70
C SER A 22 -3.49 19.09 -5.10
N GLU A 23 -4.47 19.54 -4.31
CA GLU A 23 -5.14 20.82 -4.51
C GLU A 23 -4.19 21.99 -4.22
N LEU A 24 -3.39 21.91 -3.16
CA LEU A 24 -2.36 22.90 -2.87
C LEU A 24 -1.36 23.03 -4.02
N LYS A 25 -0.95 21.90 -4.63
CA LYS A 25 -0.11 21.90 -5.83
C LYS A 25 -0.80 22.58 -7.01
N ARG A 26 -2.08 22.29 -7.23
CA ARG A 26 -2.87 22.91 -8.31
C ARG A 26 -2.92 24.44 -8.15
N VAL A 27 -3.18 24.92 -6.93
CA VAL A 27 -3.18 26.36 -6.62
C VAL A 27 -1.78 26.97 -6.79
N TYR A 28 -0.74 26.31 -6.28
CA TYR A 28 0.65 26.76 -6.44
C TYR A 28 1.03 26.93 -7.91
N GLU A 29 0.67 25.98 -8.77
CA GLU A 29 0.93 26.03 -10.21
C GLU A 29 0.11 27.09 -10.96
N VAL A 30 -1.02 27.54 -10.41
CA VAL A 30 -1.80 28.67 -10.96
C VAL A 30 -1.17 30.00 -10.57
N LEU A 31 -0.64 30.10 -9.34
CA LEU A 31 0.03 31.29 -8.83
C LEU A 31 1.44 31.48 -9.39
N HIS A 32 2.10 30.40 -9.80
CA HIS A 32 3.45 30.40 -10.36
C HIS A 32 3.46 29.89 -11.81
N PRO A 33 2.79 30.54 -12.77
CA PRO A 33 2.77 30.09 -14.17
C PRO A 33 4.17 30.09 -14.81
N GLU A 34 5.13 30.85 -14.28
CA GLU A 34 6.53 30.83 -14.65
C GLU A 34 7.21 29.49 -14.35
N THR A 35 6.75 28.75 -13.32
CA THR A 35 7.24 27.38 -13.10
C THR A 35 6.73 26.44 -14.18
N LYS A 36 5.60 26.73 -14.83
CA LYS A 36 5.10 25.96 -15.99
C LYS A 36 5.81 26.29 -17.31
N ASN A 37 6.24 27.55 -17.52
CA ASN A 37 6.59 28.07 -18.85
C ASN A 37 7.97 28.77 -18.95
N GLY A 38 8.89 28.53 -18.03
CA GLY A 38 10.27 29.04 -18.10
C GLY A 38 11.14 28.43 -19.22
N GLY A 39 10.95 28.87 -20.48
CA GLY A 39 12.01 28.90 -21.50
C GLY A 39 11.95 27.90 -22.65
N ARG A 40 11.62 28.44 -23.84
CA ARG A 40 11.78 28.01 -25.26
C ARG A 40 11.98 26.52 -25.61
N ARG A 41 11.21 26.13 -26.65
CA ARG A 41 11.21 24.88 -27.45
C ARG A 41 12.60 24.22 -27.55
N GLY A 42 12.74 23.02 -26.98
CA GLY A 42 13.91 22.18 -27.18
C GLY A 42 13.82 20.85 -26.43
N ASN A 43 13.70 19.76 -27.20
CA ASN A 43 13.91 18.34 -26.91
C ASN A 43 13.08 17.61 -25.83
N GLN A 44 12.51 16.47 -26.25
CA GLN A 44 11.71 15.55 -25.42
C GLN A 44 12.50 14.95 -24.23
N HIS A 45 13.83 14.98 -24.25
CA HIS A 45 14.67 14.54 -23.13
C HIS A 45 14.65 15.50 -21.93
N THR A 46 14.38 16.80 -22.13
CA THR A 46 14.44 17.81 -21.07
C THR A 46 13.12 17.93 -20.29
N GLY A 47 12.01 17.43 -20.84
CA GLY A 47 10.68 17.50 -20.21
C GLY A 47 10.53 16.63 -18.95
N GLY A 48 11.36 15.61 -18.78
CA GLY A 48 11.43 14.81 -17.54
C GLY A 48 12.11 15.57 -16.40
N GLN A 49 13.28 16.16 -16.68
CA GLN A 49 14.04 16.97 -15.72
C GLN A 49 13.28 18.23 -15.28
N LYS A 50 12.56 18.88 -16.20
CA LYS A 50 11.75 20.08 -15.91
C LYS A 50 10.58 19.78 -14.95
N ARG A 51 9.82 18.72 -15.22
CA ARG A 51 8.74 18.27 -14.32
C ARG A 51 9.26 17.88 -12.95
N GLN A 52 10.46 17.31 -12.85
CA GLN A 52 11.07 17.02 -11.56
C GLN A 52 11.41 18.30 -10.78
N ASN A 53 11.92 19.34 -11.46
CA ASN A 53 12.22 20.63 -10.83
C ASN A 53 10.96 21.37 -10.33
N GLU A 54 9.88 21.36 -11.09
CA GLU A 54 8.59 21.97 -10.69
C GLU A 54 7.98 21.26 -9.48
N VAL A 55 8.00 19.93 -9.49
CA VAL A 55 7.53 19.13 -8.34
C VAL A 55 8.40 19.41 -7.12
N PHE A 56 9.71 19.55 -7.30
CA PHE A 56 10.64 19.85 -6.23
C PHE A 56 10.41 21.24 -5.62
N SER A 57 10.24 22.29 -6.44
CA SER A 57 10.01 23.66 -5.95
C SER A 57 8.70 23.75 -5.15
N PHE A 58 7.63 23.12 -5.64
CA PHE A 58 6.38 23.00 -4.90
C PHE A 58 6.57 22.27 -3.55
N CYS A 59 7.23 21.09 -3.57
CA CYS A 59 7.37 20.28 -2.36
C CYS A 59 8.20 20.99 -1.28
N GLN A 60 9.20 21.81 -1.66
CA GLN A 60 9.95 22.63 -0.72
C GLN A 60 9.08 23.74 -0.12
N ASN A 61 8.36 24.49 -0.94
CA ASN A 61 7.48 25.55 -0.46
C ASN A 61 6.34 25.02 0.44
N ALA A 62 5.76 23.89 0.07
CA ALA A 62 4.72 23.25 0.87
C ALA A 62 5.28 22.65 2.19
N ALA A 63 6.55 22.24 2.24
CA ALA A 63 7.17 21.75 3.47
C ALA A 63 7.28 22.84 4.54
N GLU A 64 7.60 24.08 4.13
CA GLU A 64 7.71 25.24 5.02
C GLU A 64 6.39 25.56 5.74
N THR A 65 5.24 25.26 5.11
CA THR A 65 3.91 25.62 5.61
C THR A 65 3.13 24.46 6.23
N THR A 66 3.41 23.22 5.83
CA THR A 66 2.67 22.03 6.30
C THR A 66 3.38 21.24 7.40
N GLY A 67 4.68 21.48 7.63
CA GLY A 67 5.49 20.68 8.56
C GLY A 67 5.78 19.24 8.09
N LEU A 68 5.39 18.89 6.87
CA LEU A 68 5.70 17.61 6.23
C LEU A 68 7.05 17.69 5.50
N THR A 69 7.70 16.53 5.34
CA THR A 69 8.92 16.49 4.51
C THR A 69 8.56 16.65 3.01
N PRO A 70 9.45 17.24 2.19
CA PRO A 70 9.24 17.32 0.74
C PRO A 70 8.96 15.96 0.11
N ARG A 71 9.61 14.90 0.61
CA ARG A 71 9.40 13.53 0.13
C ARG A 71 7.99 13.02 0.45
N SER A 72 7.49 13.28 1.65
CA SER A 72 6.12 12.90 2.03
C SER A 72 5.09 13.59 1.14
N ILE A 73 5.30 14.88 0.84
CA ILE A 73 4.43 15.67 -0.04
C ILE A 73 4.43 15.10 -1.45
N GLN A 74 5.62 14.82 -2.00
CA GLN A 74 5.77 14.22 -3.32
C GLN A 74 5.03 12.89 -3.45
N ILE A 75 5.15 12.01 -2.44
CA ILE A 75 4.47 10.71 -2.44
C ILE A 75 2.95 10.90 -2.41
N ALA A 76 2.44 11.78 -1.54
CA ALA A 76 1.00 12.01 -1.41
C ALA A 76 0.36 12.54 -2.71
N VAL A 77 1.04 13.48 -3.38
CA VAL A 77 0.61 13.99 -4.70
C VAL A 77 0.64 12.88 -5.75
N ALA A 78 1.69 12.04 -5.75
CA ALA A 78 1.80 10.94 -6.70
C ALA A 78 0.70 9.89 -6.49
N ILE A 79 0.40 9.54 -5.23
CA ILE A 79 -0.70 8.64 -4.86
C ILE A 79 -2.02 9.19 -5.39
N PHE A 80 -2.37 10.43 -5.04
CA PHE A 80 -3.64 11.01 -5.48
C PHE A 80 -3.77 10.96 -7.00
N LYS A 81 -2.71 11.35 -7.72
CA LYS A 81 -2.67 11.34 -9.18
C LYS A 81 -2.85 9.94 -9.79
N GLY A 82 -2.26 8.91 -9.16
CA GLY A 82 -2.37 7.52 -9.63
C GLY A 82 -3.73 6.88 -9.37
N LEU A 83 -4.44 7.31 -8.32
CA LEU A 83 -5.81 6.87 -8.07
C LEU A 83 -6.77 7.46 -9.10
N SER A 84 -7.58 6.62 -9.75
CA SER A 84 -8.66 7.09 -10.63
C SER A 84 -9.71 7.89 -9.85
N PRO A 85 -10.46 8.83 -10.47
CA PRO A 85 -11.52 9.54 -9.78
C PRO A 85 -12.56 8.61 -9.12
N GLN A 86 -12.92 7.52 -9.81
CA GLN A 86 -13.83 6.50 -9.28
C GLN A 86 -13.23 5.78 -8.06
N THR A 87 -11.94 5.44 -8.11
CA THR A 87 -11.23 4.79 -7.00
C THR A 87 -11.22 5.70 -5.77
N ARG A 88 -10.93 6.99 -5.94
CA ARG A 88 -10.93 7.98 -4.84
C ARG A 88 -12.30 8.05 -4.18
N GLU A 89 -13.37 8.11 -4.97
CA GLU A 89 -14.73 8.18 -4.44
C GLU A 89 -15.09 6.93 -3.65
N ARG A 90 -14.81 5.74 -4.18
CA ARG A 90 -15.09 4.46 -3.52
C ARG A 90 -14.30 4.26 -2.22
N LEU A 91 -13.13 4.87 -2.08
CA LEU A 91 -12.29 4.75 -0.89
C LEU A 91 -12.78 5.61 0.28
N LYS A 92 -13.55 6.68 0.04
CA LYS A 92 -14.04 7.58 1.10
C LYS A 92 -14.83 6.81 2.16
N GLY A 93 -14.51 7.08 3.43
CA GLY A 93 -15.15 6.41 4.57
C GLY A 93 -14.74 4.94 4.77
N THR A 94 -13.82 4.41 3.97
CA THR A 94 -13.31 3.04 4.13
C THR A 94 -12.03 3.01 4.96
N PRO A 95 -11.72 1.89 5.65
CA PRO A 95 -10.46 1.73 6.36
C PRO A 95 -9.21 1.85 5.47
N PHE A 96 -9.36 1.69 4.15
CA PHE A 96 -8.27 1.82 3.18
C PHE A 96 -7.91 3.27 2.87
N ALA A 97 -8.82 4.23 3.10
CA ALA A 97 -8.50 5.67 3.01
C ALA A 97 -7.57 6.16 4.13
N GLU A 98 -7.51 5.43 5.25
CA GLU A 98 -6.67 5.76 6.41
C GLU A 98 -5.19 5.45 6.20
N LYS A 99 -4.86 4.51 5.30
CA LYS A 99 -3.52 3.94 5.17
C LYS A 99 -2.83 4.32 3.87
N GLN A 100 -1.76 5.11 3.98
CA GLN A 100 -0.96 5.53 2.82
C GLN A 100 -0.39 4.35 2.02
N SER A 101 -0.01 3.24 2.67
CA SER A 101 0.50 2.05 1.99
C SER A 101 -0.55 1.43 1.05
N ASP A 102 -1.80 1.41 1.49
CA ASP A 102 -2.92 0.85 0.74
C ASP A 102 -3.25 1.74 -0.46
N LEU A 103 -3.34 3.05 -0.23
CA LEU A 103 -3.53 4.02 -1.30
C LEU A 103 -2.41 3.97 -2.34
N LYS A 104 -1.15 3.80 -1.90
CA LYS A 104 -0.01 3.66 -2.80
C LYS A 104 -0.11 2.38 -3.62
N ALA A 105 -0.41 1.25 -2.99
CA ALA A 105 -0.56 -0.03 -3.69
C ALA A 105 -1.64 0.04 -4.77
N LEU A 106 -2.76 0.74 -4.51
CA LEU A 106 -3.79 0.99 -5.53
C LEU A 106 -3.32 1.96 -6.62
N ALA A 107 -2.64 3.05 -6.26
CA ALA A 107 -2.20 4.08 -7.20
C ALA A 107 -1.14 3.58 -8.20
N ASP A 108 -0.41 2.52 -7.86
CA ASP A 108 0.57 1.86 -8.73
C ASP A 108 -0.08 0.93 -9.78
N LEU A 109 -1.41 0.70 -9.70
CA LEU A 109 -2.17 -0.16 -10.62
C LEU A 109 -2.90 0.65 -11.69
N ASP A 110 -3.21 0.02 -12.82
CA ASP A 110 -4.11 0.60 -13.82
C ASP A 110 -5.55 0.75 -13.30
N ALA A 111 -6.27 1.76 -13.81
CA ALA A 111 -7.61 2.11 -13.31
C ALA A 111 -8.63 0.95 -13.34
N GLU A 112 -8.55 0.08 -14.36
CA GLU A 112 -9.40 -1.11 -14.44
C GLU A 112 -9.09 -2.11 -13.31
N VAL A 113 -7.80 -2.33 -13.03
CA VAL A 113 -7.36 -3.22 -11.95
C VAL A 113 -7.70 -2.63 -10.59
N GLN A 114 -7.57 -1.32 -10.40
CA GLN A 114 -8.05 -0.63 -9.19
C GLN A 114 -9.53 -0.94 -8.92
N CYS A 115 -10.39 -0.86 -9.94
CA CYS A 115 -11.81 -1.17 -9.80
C CYS A 115 -12.04 -2.63 -9.37
N LYS A 116 -11.38 -3.59 -10.03
CA LYS A 116 -11.48 -5.02 -9.70
C LYS A 116 -11.00 -5.31 -8.28
N VAL A 117 -9.90 -4.69 -7.84
CA VAL A 117 -9.40 -4.81 -6.45
C VAL A 117 -10.44 -4.27 -5.48
N LEU A 118 -11.03 -3.10 -5.76
CA LEU A 118 -12.07 -2.53 -4.91
C LEU A 118 -13.34 -3.38 -4.87
N ASP A 119 -13.70 -4.07 -5.95
CA ASP A 119 -14.84 -4.99 -5.96
C ASP A 119 -14.61 -6.19 -5.03
N LEU A 120 -13.36 -6.67 -4.96
CA LEU A 120 -12.99 -7.79 -4.09
C LEU A 120 -12.93 -7.41 -2.61
N ILE A 121 -12.58 -6.18 -2.25
CA ILE A 121 -12.40 -5.75 -0.85
C ILE A 121 -13.57 -4.92 -0.29
N LEU A 122 -14.35 -4.25 -1.15
CA LEU A 122 -15.50 -3.40 -0.76
C LEU A 122 -16.85 -3.92 -1.25
N GLY A 123 -16.90 -5.01 -2.02
CA GLY A 123 -18.15 -5.60 -2.49
C GLY A 123 -19.04 -6.08 -1.33
N GLU A 124 -20.32 -6.35 -1.60
CA GLU A 124 -21.30 -6.80 -0.59
C GLU A 124 -20.83 -8.03 0.20
N LEU A 125 -20.11 -8.93 -0.48
CA LEU A 125 -19.39 -10.03 0.15
C LEU A 125 -17.89 -9.91 -0.17
N PRO A 126 -17.10 -9.24 0.71
CA PRO A 126 -15.68 -9.07 0.49
C PRO A 126 -14.96 -10.42 0.42
N LYS A 127 -14.25 -10.65 -0.67
CA LYS A 127 -13.47 -11.87 -0.93
C LYS A 127 -12.01 -11.72 -0.50
N ALA A 128 -11.55 -10.49 -0.28
CA ALA A 128 -10.21 -10.18 0.16
C ALA A 128 -10.21 -9.22 1.35
N LYS A 129 -9.22 -9.38 2.25
CA LYS A 129 -9.05 -8.55 3.45
C LYS A 129 -8.01 -7.45 3.27
N SER A 130 -7.24 -7.51 2.19
CA SER A 130 -6.19 -6.55 1.86
C SER A 130 -6.08 -6.40 0.34
N ILE A 131 -5.44 -5.31 -0.10
CA ILE A 131 -5.13 -5.11 -1.52
C ILE A 131 -4.24 -6.23 -2.04
N SER A 132 -3.29 -6.70 -1.24
CA SER A 132 -2.41 -7.82 -1.60
C SER A 132 -3.20 -9.11 -1.83
N ASP A 133 -4.14 -9.44 -0.95
CA ASP A 133 -4.99 -10.63 -1.13
C ASP A 133 -5.87 -10.50 -2.37
N ALA A 134 -6.40 -9.30 -2.63
CA ALA A 134 -7.20 -9.04 -3.83
C ALA A 134 -6.38 -9.22 -5.11
N LEU A 135 -5.13 -8.76 -5.12
CA LEU A 135 -4.22 -8.95 -6.26
C LEU A 135 -3.89 -10.44 -6.47
N LEU A 136 -3.67 -11.21 -5.39
CA LEU A 136 -3.48 -12.65 -5.51
C LEU A 136 -4.70 -13.33 -6.15
N LEU A 137 -5.91 -12.99 -5.71
CA LEU A 137 -7.15 -13.52 -6.27
C LEU A 137 -7.31 -13.16 -7.75
N LEU A 138 -6.94 -11.95 -8.16
CA LEU A 138 -6.95 -11.54 -9.58
C LEU A 138 -5.93 -12.32 -10.42
N ASP A 139 -4.80 -12.70 -9.83
CA ASP A 139 -3.81 -13.58 -10.45
C ASP A 139 -4.20 -15.07 -10.42
N GLY A 140 -5.40 -15.41 -9.94
CA GLY A 140 -5.87 -16.80 -9.82
C GLY A 140 -5.17 -17.58 -8.69
N ARG A 141 -4.58 -16.88 -7.72
CA ARG A 141 -3.92 -17.46 -6.55
C ARG A 141 -4.78 -17.23 -5.31
N ASP A 142 -4.94 -18.27 -4.50
CA ASP A 142 -5.64 -18.13 -3.22
C ASP A 142 -4.73 -17.46 -2.18
N PRO A 143 -5.24 -16.47 -1.42
CA PRO A 143 -4.49 -15.88 -0.32
C PRO A 143 -4.26 -16.94 0.78
N GLU A 144 -3.08 -16.88 1.41
CA GLU A 144 -2.71 -17.75 2.52
C GLU A 144 -3.77 -17.68 3.63
N THR A 145 -4.39 -18.82 3.97
CA THR A 145 -5.40 -18.82 5.04
C THR A 145 -4.74 -18.57 6.40
N ALA A 146 -5.55 -18.23 7.41
CA ALA A 146 -5.04 -18.09 8.77
C ALA A 146 -4.34 -19.37 9.25
N THR A 147 -4.85 -20.53 8.87
CA THR A 147 -4.27 -21.84 9.17
C THR A 147 -2.94 -22.04 8.48
N ASP A 148 -2.85 -21.71 7.18
CA ASP A 148 -1.60 -21.85 6.41
C ASP A 148 -0.49 -20.97 6.99
N ARG A 149 -0.84 -19.75 7.42
CA ARG A 149 0.10 -18.83 8.07
C ARG A 149 0.64 -19.38 9.38
N VAL A 150 -0.23 -19.95 10.21
CA VAL A 150 0.16 -20.58 11.49
C VAL A 150 1.04 -21.79 11.23
N LEU A 151 0.67 -22.63 10.27
CA LEU A 151 1.45 -23.81 9.87
C LEU A 151 2.84 -23.40 9.39
N ARG A 152 2.94 -22.44 8.46
CA ARG A 152 4.22 -21.93 7.98
C ARG A 152 5.08 -21.38 9.12
N SER A 153 4.50 -20.56 10.00
CA SER A 153 5.22 -20.03 11.16
C SER A 153 5.69 -21.13 12.11
N ALA A 154 4.87 -22.16 12.34
CA ALA A 154 5.24 -23.32 13.15
C ALA A 154 6.41 -24.10 12.51
N CYS A 155 6.38 -24.35 11.21
CA CYS A 155 7.46 -25.00 10.48
C CYS A 155 8.76 -24.18 10.52
N ASP A 156 8.67 -22.88 10.24
CA ASP A 156 9.81 -21.95 10.29
C ASP A 156 10.45 -21.91 11.67
N ASN A 157 9.64 -21.82 12.72
CA ASN A 157 10.13 -21.78 14.09
C ASN A 157 10.69 -23.14 14.53
N LEU A 158 10.02 -24.24 14.20
CA LEU A 158 10.49 -25.59 14.50
C LEU A 158 11.85 -25.86 13.84
N SER A 159 12.06 -25.44 12.59
CA SER A 159 13.33 -25.64 11.87
C SER A 159 14.50 -24.87 12.50
N LYS A 160 14.23 -23.71 13.10
CA LYS A 160 15.23 -22.89 13.80
C LYS A 160 15.59 -23.41 15.19
N LEU A 161 14.79 -24.30 15.77
CA LEU A 161 15.06 -24.83 17.11
C LEU A 161 16.25 -25.80 17.13
N PRO A 162 17.11 -25.73 18.16
CA PRO A 162 18.12 -26.75 18.40
C PRO A 162 17.50 -28.14 18.48
N ARG A 163 18.26 -29.18 18.11
CA ARG A 163 17.76 -30.57 18.09
C ARG A 163 17.12 -30.99 19.42
N ALA A 164 17.73 -30.65 20.56
CA ALA A 164 17.20 -30.96 21.88
C ALA A 164 15.78 -30.38 22.09
N SER A 165 15.58 -29.11 21.73
CA SER A 165 14.28 -28.45 21.84
C SER A 165 13.25 -29.03 20.88
N ARG A 166 13.64 -29.41 19.66
CA ARG A 166 12.76 -30.15 18.73
C ARG A 166 12.30 -31.48 19.31
N MET A 167 13.18 -32.23 19.99
CA MET A 167 12.80 -33.49 20.65
C MET A 167 11.77 -33.27 21.76
N VAL A 168 11.81 -32.13 22.47
CA VAL A 168 10.79 -31.80 23.48
C VAL A 168 9.42 -31.59 22.80
N VAL A 169 9.37 -30.85 21.71
CA VAL A 169 8.14 -30.66 20.92
C VAL A 169 7.57 -32.01 20.45
N PHE A 170 8.42 -32.88 19.88
CA PHE A 170 7.97 -34.20 19.42
C PHE A 170 7.47 -35.10 20.54
N LYS A 171 8.09 -35.04 21.73
CA LYS A 171 7.63 -35.79 22.90
C LYS A 171 6.26 -35.29 23.38
N LEU A 172 6.03 -33.98 23.35
CA LEU A 172 4.75 -33.38 23.76
C LEU A 172 3.60 -33.86 22.86
N HIS A 173 3.84 -33.95 21.56
CA HIS A 173 2.85 -34.39 20.55
C HIS A 173 3.00 -35.86 20.15
N ARG A 174 3.60 -36.70 21.03
CA ARG A 174 3.94 -38.10 20.70
C ARG A 174 2.74 -38.92 20.22
N LYS A 175 1.57 -38.73 20.83
CA LYS A 175 0.36 -39.50 20.49
C LYS A 175 -0.04 -39.30 19.03
N GLU A 176 -0.20 -38.03 18.63
CA GLU A 176 -0.55 -37.63 17.27
C GLU A 176 0.50 -38.10 16.24
N ILE A 177 1.79 -37.99 16.59
CA ILE A 177 2.88 -38.46 15.71
C ILE A 177 2.82 -39.98 15.52
N VAL A 178 2.58 -40.75 16.58
CA VAL A 178 2.49 -42.22 16.48
C VAL A 178 1.25 -42.66 15.69
N GLU A 179 0.12 -41.98 15.85
CA GLU A 179 -1.08 -42.22 15.06
C GLU A 179 -0.84 -41.93 13.57
N LEU A 180 -0.15 -40.82 13.27
CA LEU A 180 0.26 -40.47 11.91
C LEU A 180 1.18 -41.53 11.30
N VAL A 181 2.22 -41.95 12.02
CA VAL A 181 3.17 -42.99 11.59
C VAL A 181 2.45 -44.29 11.20
N LYS A 182 1.46 -44.70 12.00
CA LYS A 182 0.65 -45.89 11.72
C LYS A 182 -0.26 -45.71 10.51
N ARG A 183 -0.91 -44.55 10.39
CA ARG A 183 -1.84 -44.25 9.30
C ARG A 183 -1.15 -44.21 7.94
N GLU A 184 0.05 -43.64 7.90
CA GLU A 184 0.82 -43.45 6.66
C GLU A 184 1.78 -44.62 6.36
N GLY A 185 1.81 -45.67 7.19
CA GLY A 185 2.61 -46.88 6.95
C GLY A 185 4.13 -46.67 6.98
N TRP A 186 4.62 -45.66 7.72
CA TRP A 186 6.05 -45.28 7.68
C TRP A 186 7.02 -46.35 8.22
N LEU A 187 6.50 -47.38 8.89
CA LEU A 187 7.30 -48.45 9.50
C LEU A 187 7.02 -49.83 8.86
N ASP A 188 6.20 -49.89 7.81
CA ASP A 188 5.79 -51.14 7.16
C ASP A 188 6.77 -51.56 6.03
N GLY A 189 8.03 -51.13 6.10
CA GLY A 189 9.10 -51.40 5.13
C GLY A 189 10.36 -51.99 5.74
#